data_AF-A0A1B8YK46-F1
#
_entry.id   AF-A0A1B8YK46-F1
#
_cell.length_a   1.000
_cell.length_b   1.000
_cell.length_c   1.000
_cell.angle_alpha   90.00
_cell.angle_beta   90.00
_cell.angle_gamma   90.00
#
_symmetry.space_group_name_H-M   'P 1'
#
loop_
_entity.id
_entity.type
_entity.pdbx_description
1 polymer ?
#
loop_
_entity_poly.entity_id
_entity_poly.type
_entity_poly.pdbx_seq_one_letter_code
_entity_poly.pdbx_strand_id
1 'polypeptide(L)'
;MNQHDNSSPNTSNDNNSSLGRYAFEDNWKKYSSKNNNSSTVSTSILATAILLKNGSVIAWGDIMSGGYVPPEIAQLRDIVSLSSTLYAFAALRTDRSVVVWGNKSVGGLLPPEIAQLKDIVSLSSTTFAFAALRADRSVVAWGRDRYGSQIPPEIAQLKDIVSLSSTGEAFAALRADRSMVAWGNDRYGGQIPPEIAQLKDIVSLSSILEYFAALRADRSVVIWGGAGYRPIPEVTQLKDITSLSSTGQTFAALRADRSVAVWGNIIPPEIAKLNDIVSLSSTNQAFAALRADRSVVTWGIPDHTSRIPPDIAQLQDIVSLSSTVYAFAALRANRSIVFWEDSNKDKQLRIPYEISQLQDIVSLSSTLYAFAALRANGSVVAWGHGQHGGYVPPEIAKLKDIVSLNSTATAFSALRVDGRRVGWGGGDLLEHGEYN
;
A
#
# COMPACT_ATOMS: atom_id res chain seq x y z
N MET A 1 -34.94 71.13 -15.71
CA MET A 1 -33.75 71.97 -15.94
C MET A 1 -32.58 71.02 -16.18
N ASN A 2 -32.14 70.96 -17.44
CA ASN A 2 -30.90 70.44 -18.02
C ASN A 2 -30.41 69.00 -17.81
N GLN A 3 -30.06 68.41 -18.97
CA GLN A 3 -29.36 67.17 -19.28
C GLN A 3 -27.92 67.13 -18.75
N HIS A 4 -27.36 65.93 -18.56
CA HIS A 4 -26.08 65.53 -19.16
C HIS A 4 -25.92 64.00 -19.22
N ASP A 5 -25.62 63.52 -20.43
CA ASP A 5 -25.20 62.17 -20.81
C ASP A 5 -23.72 61.87 -20.46
N ASN A 6 -23.39 60.57 -20.57
CA ASN A 6 -22.15 59.96 -21.09
C ASN A 6 -21.16 59.21 -20.16
N SER A 7 -21.17 57.87 -20.35
CA SER A 7 -20.06 56.97 -20.76
C SER A 7 -18.86 56.63 -19.84
N SER A 8 -18.83 55.36 -19.41
CA SER A 8 -17.71 54.34 -19.44
C SER A 8 -16.39 54.58 -18.68
N PRO A 9 -15.53 53.57 -18.34
CA PRO A 9 -15.50 52.16 -18.81
C PRO A 9 -15.21 51.06 -17.74
N ASN A 10 -15.29 49.80 -18.22
CA ASN A 10 -14.49 48.62 -17.85
C ASN A 10 -13.16 48.93 -17.14
N THR A 11 -12.91 48.25 -16.00
CA THR A 11 -11.67 47.49 -15.78
C THR A 11 -11.93 46.32 -14.84
N SER A 12 -11.79 45.13 -15.41
CA SER A 12 -11.40 43.89 -14.77
C SER A 12 -10.31 44.08 -13.71
N ASN A 13 -10.51 43.50 -12.54
CA ASN A 13 -9.41 42.98 -11.74
C ASN A 13 -9.77 41.55 -11.34
N ASP A 14 -9.42 40.63 -12.24
CA ASP A 14 -9.03 39.28 -11.88
C ASP A 14 -7.93 39.36 -10.82
N ASN A 15 -8.10 38.65 -9.70
CA ASN A 15 -7.00 37.93 -9.05
C ASN A 15 -7.54 37.04 -7.91
N ASN A 16 -7.45 35.73 -8.16
CA ASN A 16 -7.11 34.69 -7.20
C ASN A 16 -8.00 34.47 -5.96
N SER A 17 -8.77 33.39 -5.99
CA SER A 17 -8.48 32.22 -5.13
C SER A 17 -9.35 31.01 -5.51
N SER A 18 -9.13 30.44 -6.70
CA SER A 18 -9.55 29.08 -7.03
C SER A 18 -8.52 28.07 -6.50
N LEU A 19 -8.39 27.98 -5.18
CA LEU A 19 -7.58 26.96 -4.49
C LEU A 19 -8.41 26.37 -3.36
N GLY A 20 -9.26 25.39 -3.69
CA GLY A 20 -10.12 24.76 -2.69
C GLY A 20 -10.78 23.46 -3.10
N ARG A 21 -10.32 22.78 -4.16
CA ARG A 21 -10.98 21.53 -4.63
C ARG A 21 -10.08 20.37 -5.06
N TYR A 22 -8.78 20.39 -4.84
CA TYR A 22 -7.90 19.27 -5.18
C TYR A 22 -6.92 18.97 -4.05
N ALA A 23 -7.28 18.07 -3.12
CA ALA A 23 -6.35 17.40 -2.20
C ALA A 23 -6.97 16.25 -1.36
N PHE A 24 -8.22 15.84 -1.57
CA PHE A 24 -8.91 14.91 -0.65
C PHE A 24 -9.13 13.49 -1.19
N GLU A 25 -8.75 13.18 -2.44
CA GLU A 25 -8.98 11.84 -3.03
C GLU A 25 -7.73 10.94 -3.12
N ASP A 26 -6.52 11.45 -2.85
CA ASP A 26 -5.29 10.74 -3.23
C ASP A 26 -4.57 9.95 -2.12
N ASN A 27 -4.84 10.21 -0.84
CA ASN A 27 -4.06 9.58 0.24
C ASN A 27 -4.49 8.13 0.59
N TRP A 28 -5.66 7.67 0.14
CA TRP A 28 -6.17 6.30 0.37
C TRP A 28 -5.60 5.25 -0.62
N LYS A 29 -4.97 5.68 -1.72
CA LYS A 29 -4.46 4.77 -2.76
C LYS A 29 -3.18 4.01 -2.36
N LYS A 30 -2.57 4.33 -1.21
CA LYS A 30 -1.20 3.89 -0.88
C LYS A 30 -1.12 2.64 0.01
N TYR A 31 -2.17 2.31 0.77
CA TYR A 31 -2.16 1.18 1.73
C TYR A 31 -3.43 0.31 1.72
N SER A 32 -4.39 0.58 0.85
CA SER A 32 -5.42 -0.42 0.51
C SER A 32 -4.85 -1.36 -0.55
N SER A 33 -5.23 -2.63 -0.52
CA SER A 33 -5.06 -3.60 -1.60
C SER A 33 -5.85 -3.19 -2.85
N LYS A 34 -5.61 -1.98 -3.36
CA LYS A 34 -5.93 -1.66 -4.73
C LYS A 34 -5.07 -2.58 -5.58
N ASN A 35 -5.76 -3.54 -6.18
CA ASN A 35 -5.52 -4.10 -7.50
C ASN A 35 -5.34 -3.00 -8.56
N ASN A 36 -4.40 -2.08 -8.34
CA ASN A 36 -3.94 -1.15 -9.35
C ASN A 36 -2.78 -1.86 -10.04
N ASN A 37 -3.10 -2.41 -11.22
CA ASN A 37 -2.24 -3.17 -12.12
C ASN A 37 -1.07 -2.35 -12.71
N SER A 38 -0.37 -1.56 -11.91
CA SER A 38 0.88 -0.92 -12.31
C SER A 38 1.69 -0.55 -11.06
N SER A 39 2.20 -1.56 -10.36
CA SER A 39 3.25 -1.32 -9.36
C SER A 39 4.52 -0.94 -10.10
N THR A 40 4.85 0.35 -10.08
CA THR A 40 6.09 0.87 -10.71
C THR A 40 7.35 0.45 -9.96
N VAL A 41 7.21 -0.05 -8.72
CA VAL A 41 8.27 -0.66 -7.93
C VAL A 41 7.68 -1.86 -7.20
N SER A 42 8.43 -2.95 -7.12
CA SER A 42 8.05 -4.15 -6.37
C SER A 42 9.26 -4.64 -5.58
N THR A 43 9.03 -5.31 -4.45
CA THR A 43 10.11 -5.84 -3.59
C THR A 43 9.84 -7.26 -3.16
N SER A 44 10.88 -8.07 -3.20
CA SER A 44 10.97 -9.34 -2.49
C SER A 44 11.63 -9.09 -1.11
N ILE A 45 12.00 -10.12 -0.35
CA ILE A 45 12.60 -9.93 0.98
C ILE A 45 13.96 -9.24 0.94
N LEU A 46 14.77 -9.52 -0.07
CA LEU A 46 16.15 -9.02 -0.19
C LEU A 46 16.46 -8.46 -1.58
N ALA A 47 15.45 -8.23 -2.41
CA ALA A 47 15.64 -7.58 -3.72
C ALA A 47 14.51 -6.61 -4.05
N THR A 48 14.80 -5.68 -4.94
CA THR A 48 13.87 -4.68 -5.46
C THR A 48 13.91 -4.66 -6.96
N ALA A 49 12.75 -4.43 -7.59
CA ALA A 49 12.63 -4.17 -9.02
C ALA A 49 11.86 -2.87 -9.26
N ILE A 50 12.33 -2.05 -10.21
CA ILE A 50 11.65 -0.84 -10.69
C ILE A 50 11.26 -1.00 -12.15
N LEU A 51 10.03 -0.64 -12.48
CA LEU A 51 9.53 -0.41 -13.83
C LEU A 51 9.81 1.05 -14.25
N LEU A 52 10.59 1.20 -15.30
CA LEU A 52 11.02 2.47 -15.90
C LEU A 52 9.97 3.00 -16.87
N LYS A 53 10.05 4.30 -17.22
CA LYS A 53 9.04 4.96 -18.07
C LYS A 53 9.02 4.38 -19.48
N ASN A 54 10.17 3.91 -19.96
CA ASN A 54 10.34 3.26 -21.26
C ASN A 54 9.86 1.78 -21.30
N GLY A 55 9.19 1.30 -20.25
CA GLY A 55 8.68 -0.08 -20.17
C GLY A 55 9.75 -1.14 -19.91
N SER A 56 10.98 -0.75 -19.55
CA SER A 56 12.03 -1.67 -19.08
C SER A 56 12.05 -1.82 -17.57
N VAL A 57 12.73 -2.85 -17.07
CA VAL A 57 12.84 -3.13 -15.65
C VAL A 57 14.30 -3.25 -15.24
N ILE A 58 14.62 -2.65 -14.10
CA ILE A 58 15.88 -2.84 -13.38
C ILE A 58 15.58 -3.53 -12.05
N ALA A 59 16.49 -4.40 -11.60
CA ALA A 59 16.41 -5.01 -10.28
C ALA A 59 17.78 -5.04 -9.62
N TRP A 60 17.80 -4.97 -8.30
CA TRP A 60 19.01 -5.02 -7.48
C TRP A 60 18.73 -5.71 -6.13
N GLY A 61 19.80 -6.04 -5.42
CA GLY A 61 19.77 -6.83 -4.19
C GLY A 61 20.25 -8.27 -4.37
N ASP A 62 19.79 -9.17 -3.51
CA ASP A 62 20.21 -10.58 -3.53
C ASP A 62 19.71 -11.31 -4.80
N ILE A 63 20.63 -11.98 -5.49
CA ILE A 63 20.36 -12.69 -6.76
C ILE A 63 19.33 -13.80 -6.55
N MET A 64 19.41 -14.52 -5.42
CA MET A 64 18.48 -15.61 -5.11
C MET A 64 17.06 -15.11 -4.80
N SER A 65 16.94 -13.82 -4.46
CA SER A 65 15.68 -13.12 -4.19
C SER A 65 15.17 -12.33 -5.40
N GLY A 66 15.84 -12.41 -6.55
CA GLY A 66 15.45 -11.74 -7.79
C GLY A 66 16.13 -10.38 -8.05
N GLY A 67 17.23 -10.09 -7.36
CA GLY A 67 18.02 -8.86 -7.52
C GLY A 67 18.83 -8.77 -8.81
N TYR A 68 18.67 -9.73 -9.72
CA TYR A 68 19.25 -9.72 -11.06
C TYR A 68 18.17 -9.99 -12.10
N VAL A 69 18.01 -9.06 -13.05
CA VAL A 69 17.08 -9.24 -14.19
C VAL A 69 17.79 -10.03 -15.29
N PRO A 70 17.26 -11.19 -15.72
CA PRO A 70 17.81 -11.94 -16.85
C PRO A 70 17.89 -11.09 -18.13
N PRO A 71 18.92 -11.26 -18.99
CA PRO A 71 19.11 -10.45 -20.20
C PRO A 71 17.89 -10.44 -21.13
N GLU A 72 17.17 -11.56 -21.22
CA GLU A 72 15.99 -11.71 -22.07
C GLU A 72 14.83 -10.82 -21.60
N ILE A 73 14.78 -10.52 -20.30
CA ILE A 73 13.81 -9.62 -19.68
C ILE A 73 14.33 -8.18 -19.69
N ALA A 74 15.64 -7.97 -19.48
CA ALA A 74 16.26 -6.64 -19.44
C ALA A 74 16.15 -5.89 -20.79
N GLN A 75 16.04 -6.61 -21.91
CA GLN A 75 15.82 -6.03 -23.24
C GLN A 75 14.37 -5.63 -23.51
N LEU A 76 13.40 -6.05 -22.68
CA LEU A 76 12.00 -5.71 -22.87
C LEU A 76 11.74 -4.22 -22.65
N ARG A 77 10.78 -3.67 -23.41
CA ARG A 77 10.37 -2.26 -23.38
C ARG A 77 8.85 -2.12 -23.28
N ASP A 78 8.18 -3.21 -22.94
CA ASP A 78 6.73 -3.35 -22.99
C ASP A 78 6.16 -3.86 -21.66
N ILE A 79 6.91 -3.75 -20.55
CA ILE A 79 6.42 -4.08 -19.22
C ILE A 79 5.52 -2.95 -18.71
N VAL A 80 4.40 -3.32 -18.09
CA VAL A 80 3.38 -2.37 -17.58
C VAL A 80 3.08 -2.51 -16.09
N SER A 81 3.40 -3.66 -15.50
CA SER A 81 3.21 -3.89 -14.06
C SER A 81 4.19 -4.91 -13.52
N LEU A 82 4.57 -4.72 -12.26
CA LEU A 82 5.34 -5.69 -11.48
C LEU A 82 4.49 -6.28 -10.35
N SER A 83 4.82 -7.49 -9.93
CA SER A 83 4.36 -8.15 -8.73
C SER A 83 5.52 -8.98 -8.16
N SER A 84 5.54 -9.21 -6.85
CA SER A 84 6.59 -9.99 -6.20
C SER A 84 6.03 -10.97 -5.17
N THR A 85 6.63 -12.15 -5.13
CA THR A 85 6.62 -13.01 -3.95
C THR A 85 7.82 -12.64 -3.08
N LEU A 86 8.02 -13.38 -2.00
CA LEU A 86 9.11 -13.12 -1.08
C LEU A 86 10.49 -13.38 -1.71
N TYR A 87 10.63 -14.17 -2.79
CA TYR A 87 11.92 -14.39 -3.48
C TYR A 87 11.85 -14.38 -5.02
N ALA A 88 10.74 -13.94 -5.62
CA ALA A 88 10.59 -13.90 -7.08
C ALA A 88 9.77 -12.70 -7.52
N PHE A 89 9.89 -12.36 -8.81
CA PHE A 89 9.15 -11.29 -9.46
C PHE A 89 8.41 -11.81 -10.68
N ALA A 90 7.27 -11.19 -10.96
CA ALA A 90 6.48 -11.36 -12.17
C ALA A 90 6.22 -9.99 -12.80
N ALA A 91 6.41 -9.89 -14.11
CA ALA A 91 6.17 -8.68 -14.89
C ALA A 91 5.08 -8.94 -15.95
N LEU A 92 4.03 -8.13 -15.92
CA LEU A 92 2.98 -8.11 -16.94
C LEU A 92 3.40 -7.21 -18.10
N ARG A 93 3.23 -7.69 -19.33
CA ARG A 93 3.57 -6.96 -20.56
C ARG A 93 2.33 -6.36 -21.24
N THR A 94 2.53 -5.39 -22.14
CA THR A 94 1.43 -4.77 -22.92
C THR A 94 0.70 -5.78 -23.79
N ASP A 95 1.39 -6.84 -24.24
CA ASP A 95 0.82 -7.93 -25.02
C ASP A 95 0.06 -8.96 -24.16
N ARG A 96 -0.14 -8.66 -22.87
CA ARG A 96 -0.84 -9.50 -21.88
C ARG A 96 -0.18 -10.85 -21.60
N SER A 97 1.09 -11.02 -21.95
CA SER A 97 1.92 -12.11 -21.42
C SER A 97 2.65 -11.70 -20.14
N VAL A 98 3.21 -12.71 -19.46
CA VAL A 98 3.95 -12.54 -18.22
C VAL A 98 5.35 -13.11 -18.38
N VAL A 99 6.34 -12.44 -17.79
CA VAL A 99 7.70 -12.96 -17.59
C VAL A 99 8.02 -12.98 -16.10
N VAL A 100 8.86 -13.94 -15.67
CA VAL A 100 9.21 -14.11 -14.26
C VAL A 100 10.71 -14.30 -14.09
N TRP A 101 11.23 -13.96 -12.91
CA TRP A 101 12.61 -14.24 -12.51
C TRP A 101 12.74 -14.36 -10.99
N GLY A 102 13.92 -14.77 -10.51
CA GLY A 102 14.20 -15.06 -9.11
C GLY A 102 14.08 -16.55 -8.77
N ASN A 103 13.73 -16.88 -7.54
CA ASN A 103 13.73 -18.25 -7.06
C ASN A 103 12.62 -19.09 -7.71
N LYS A 104 13.02 -20.13 -8.46
CA LYS A 104 12.14 -21.04 -9.20
C LYS A 104 11.11 -21.74 -8.33
N SER A 105 11.44 -22.07 -7.08
CA SER A 105 10.55 -22.82 -6.17
C SER A 105 9.38 -22.00 -5.61
N VAL A 106 9.39 -20.67 -5.81
CA VAL A 106 8.39 -19.74 -5.26
C VAL A 106 7.89 -18.73 -6.31
N GLY A 107 7.85 -19.16 -7.57
CA GLY A 107 7.23 -18.40 -8.66
C GLY A 107 8.18 -17.80 -9.69
N GLY A 108 9.50 -17.93 -9.51
CA GLY A 108 10.53 -17.49 -10.47
C GLY A 108 10.67 -18.39 -11.71
N LEU A 109 9.75 -19.32 -11.92
CA LEU A 109 9.65 -20.16 -13.12
C LEU A 109 8.18 -20.26 -13.53
N LEU A 110 7.88 -19.95 -14.79
CA LEU A 110 6.53 -20.08 -15.35
C LEU A 110 6.30 -21.51 -15.87
N PRO A 111 5.19 -22.15 -15.51
CA PRO A 111 4.74 -23.36 -16.18
C PRO A 111 4.48 -23.11 -17.68
N PRO A 112 4.80 -24.05 -18.59
CA PRO A 112 4.63 -23.88 -20.04
C PRO A 112 3.22 -23.46 -20.46
N GLU A 113 2.20 -24.00 -19.80
CA GLU A 113 0.79 -23.71 -20.06
C GLU A 113 0.40 -22.27 -19.72
N ILE A 114 1.10 -21.63 -18.77
CA ILE A 114 0.92 -20.22 -18.42
C ILE A 114 1.81 -19.33 -19.30
N ALA A 115 3.02 -19.79 -19.64
CA ALA A 115 3.97 -19.04 -20.46
C ALA A 115 3.44 -18.70 -21.87
N GLN A 116 2.53 -19.52 -22.40
CA GLN A 116 1.88 -19.29 -23.70
C GLN A 116 0.68 -18.32 -23.65
N LEU A 117 0.23 -17.90 -22.47
CA LEU A 117 -0.94 -17.03 -22.34
C LEU A 117 -0.65 -15.60 -22.81
N LYS A 118 -1.65 -15.01 -23.48
CA LYS A 118 -1.64 -13.65 -24.04
C LYS A 118 -2.89 -12.87 -23.64
N ASP A 119 -3.47 -13.23 -22.50
CA ASP A 119 -4.72 -12.67 -22.00
C ASP A 119 -4.68 -12.37 -20.50
N ILE A 120 -3.50 -12.33 -19.86
CA ILE A 120 -3.38 -11.90 -18.46
C ILE A 120 -3.70 -10.41 -18.35
N VAL A 121 -4.55 -10.06 -17.37
CA VAL A 121 -4.96 -8.67 -17.11
C VAL A 121 -4.50 -8.15 -15.76
N SER A 122 -4.27 -9.03 -14.77
CA SER A 122 -3.74 -8.63 -13.46
C SER A 122 -2.93 -9.75 -12.81
N LEU A 123 -2.04 -9.36 -11.90
CA LEU A 123 -1.22 -10.24 -11.08
C LEU A 123 -1.51 -9.97 -9.60
N SER A 124 -1.56 -11.04 -8.81
CA SER A 124 -1.60 -11.03 -7.36
C SER A 124 -0.59 -12.03 -6.81
N SER A 125 -0.09 -11.82 -5.60
CA SER A 125 0.90 -12.69 -4.97
C SER A 125 0.57 -12.96 -3.51
N THR A 126 0.87 -14.19 -3.09
CA THR A 126 1.06 -14.55 -1.68
C THR A 126 2.56 -14.52 -1.37
N THR A 127 2.94 -15.00 -0.18
CA THR A 127 4.35 -15.11 0.21
C THR A 127 5.18 -15.89 -0.82
N PHE A 128 4.66 -16.98 -1.40
CA PHE A 128 5.43 -17.87 -2.28
C PHE A 128 4.70 -18.36 -3.55
N ALA A 129 3.56 -17.76 -3.89
CA ALA A 129 2.84 -18.08 -5.12
C ALA A 129 2.30 -16.81 -5.79
N PHE A 130 2.08 -16.92 -7.09
CA PHE A 130 1.39 -15.92 -7.89
C PHE A 130 0.05 -16.47 -8.37
N ALA A 131 -0.92 -15.57 -8.52
CA ALA A 131 -2.16 -15.81 -9.24
C ALA A 131 -2.36 -14.70 -10.29
N ALA A 132 -2.82 -15.08 -11.47
CA ALA A 132 -3.09 -14.17 -12.57
C ALA A 132 -4.56 -14.25 -12.98
N LEU A 133 -5.20 -13.09 -13.09
CA LEU A 133 -6.54 -12.96 -13.67
C LEU A 133 -6.41 -12.85 -15.18
N ARG A 134 -7.23 -13.59 -15.90
CA ARG A 134 -7.31 -13.58 -17.36
C ARG A 134 -8.46 -12.72 -17.87
N ALA A 135 -8.36 -12.26 -19.11
CA ALA A 135 -9.39 -11.46 -19.77
C ALA A 135 -10.72 -12.21 -19.92
N ASP A 136 -10.67 -13.53 -19.99
CA ASP A 136 -11.84 -14.41 -20.00
C ASP A 136 -12.44 -14.65 -18.59
N ARG A 137 -11.96 -13.91 -17.58
CA ARG A 137 -12.38 -13.99 -16.17
C ARG A 137 -12.11 -15.34 -15.49
N SER A 138 -11.22 -16.15 -16.04
CA SER A 138 -10.62 -17.27 -15.31
C SER A 138 -9.31 -16.89 -14.64
N VAL A 139 -8.78 -17.79 -13.82
CA VAL A 139 -7.55 -17.59 -13.06
C VAL A 139 -6.56 -18.73 -13.32
N VAL A 140 -5.28 -18.39 -13.27
CA VAL A 140 -4.17 -19.36 -13.25
C VAL A 140 -3.23 -19.01 -12.11
N ALA A 141 -2.54 -20.00 -11.54
CA ALA A 141 -1.63 -19.79 -10.43
C ALA A 141 -0.38 -20.65 -10.58
N TRP A 142 0.73 -20.22 -9.98
CA TRP A 142 2.00 -20.93 -9.99
C TRP A 142 2.85 -20.55 -8.77
N GLY A 143 3.89 -21.34 -8.49
CA GLY A 143 4.74 -21.21 -7.31
C GLY A 143 4.54 -22.38 -6.35
N ARG A 144 4.57 -22.11 -5.04
CA ARG A 144 4.57 -23.17 -4.02
C ARG A 144 3.16 -23.65 -3.64
N ASP A 145 2.94 -24.97 -3.67
CA ASP A 145 1.61 -25.60 -3.51
C ASP A 145 0.84 -25.13 -2.27
N ARG A 146 1.47 -25.16 -1.09
CA ARG A 146 0.84 -24.73 0.18
C ARG A 146 0.46 -23.25 0.22
N TYR A 147 0.91 -22.45 -0.74
CA TYR A 147 0.73 -20.99 -0.79
C TYR A 147 -0.24 -20.55 -1.88
N GLY A 148 -1.00 -21.50 -2.46
CA GLY A 148 -2.07 -21.21 -3.41
C GLY A 148 -1.68 -21.30 -4.88
N SER A 149 -0.57 -21.97 -5.22
CA SER A 149 -0.24 -22.25 -6.63
C SER A 149 -1.17 -23.29 -7.27
N GLN A 150 -1.78 -24.16 -6.46
CA GLN A 150 -2.76 -25.14 -6.93
C GLN A 150 -4.16 -24.56 -6.77
N ILE A 151 -4.86 -24.44 -7.90
CA ILE A 151 -6.26 -23.98 -7.94
C ILE A 151 -7.17 -25.21 -7.90
N PRO A 152 -8.11 -25.30 -6.95
CA PRO A 152 -9.12 -26.35 -6.94
C PRO A 152 -9.89 -26.41 -8.27
N PRO A 153 -10.22 -27.62 -8.81
CA PRO A 153 -10.87 -27.77 -10.11
C PRO A 153 -12.17 -26.95 -10.26
N GLU A 154 -12.96 -26.84 -9.20
CA GLU A 154 -14.19 -26.07 -9.16
C GLU A 154 -13.97 -24.56 -9.30
N ILE A 155 -12.81 -24.05 -8.86
CA ILE A 155 -12.41 -22.64 -9.03
C ILE A 155 -11.76 -22.46 -10.41
N ALA A 156 -10.97 -23.42 -10.87
CA ALA A 156 -10.29 -23.37 -12.17
C ALA A 156 -11.27 -23.31 -13.36
N GLN A 157 -12.49 -23.83 -13.19
CA GLN A 157 -13.55 -23.79 -14.19
C GLN A 157 -14.32 -22.46 -14.25
N LEU A 158 -14.14 -21.56 -13.28
CA LEU A 158 -14.88 -20.29 -13.22
C LEU A 158 -14.46 -19.34 -14.35
N LYS A 159 -15.45 -18.61 -14.88
CA LYS A 159 -15.31 -17.62 -15.96
C LYS A 159 -15.98 -16.29 -15.61
N ASP A 160 -16.07 -16.01 -14.32
CA ASP A 160 -16.76 -14.85 -13.78
C ASP A 160 -15.97 -14.16 -12.65
N ILE A 161 -14.68 -14.47 -12.48
CA ILE A 161 -13.83 -13.79 -11.51
C ILE A 161 -13.55 -12.37 -11.99
N VAL A 162 -13.72 -11.40 -11.09
CA VAL A 162 -13.56 -9.96 -11.37
C VAL A 162 -12.39 -9.32 -10.63
N SER A 163 -11.98 -9.89 -9.49
CA SER A 163 -10.81 -9.40 -8.74
C SER A 163 -10.22 -10.45 -7.83
N LEU A 164 -8.94 -10.32 -7.53
CA LEU A 164 -8.18 -11.17 -6.61
C LEU A 164 -7.78 -10.39 -5.36
N SER A 165 -7.65 -11.08 -4.23
CA SER A 165 -7.04 -10.59 -3.00
C SER A 165 -6.18 -11.72 -2.43
N SER A 166 -5.13 -11.38 -1.67
CA SER A 166 -4.23 -12.38 -1.08
C SER A 166 -3.93 -12.10 0.38
N THR A 167 -3.85 -13.16 1.17
CA THR A 167 -3.20 -13.15 2.49
C THR A 167 -1.75 -13.62 2.33
N GLY A 168 -1.07 -13.92 3.44
CA GLY A 168 0.26 -14.49 3.41
C GLY A 168 0.34 -15.82 2.65
N GLU A 169 -0.68 -16.68 2.71
CA GLU A 169 -0.63 -18.04 2.13
C GLU A 169 -1.90 -18.48 1.39
N ALA A 170 -2.87 -17.59 1.20
CA ALA A 170 -4.11 -17.90 0.50
C ALA A 170 -4.54 -16.77 -0.45
N PHE A 171 -5.37 -17.14 -1.42
CA PHE A 171 -6.02 -16.23 -2.34
C PHE A 171 -7.54 -16.27 -2.11
N ALA A 172 -8.19 -15.13 -2.35
CA ALA A 172 -9.63 -15.01 -2.46
C ALA A 172 -9.98 -14.28 -3.76
N ALA A 173 -11.01 -14.76 -4.44
CA ALA A 173 -11.52 -14.19 -5.68
C ALA A 173 -12.96 -13.71 -5.50
N LEU A 174 -13.22 -12.47 -5.90
CA LEU A 174 -14.57 -11.94 -6.05
C LEU A 174 -15.11 -12.31 -7.42
N ARG A 175 -16.35 -12.78 -7.47
CA ARG A 175 -17.06 -13.16 -8.69
C ARG A 175 -18.05 -12.07 -9.11
N ALA A 176 -18.41 -12.06 -10.39
CA ALA A 176 -19.33 -11.09 -10.98
C ALA A 176 -20.74 -11.18 -10.37
N ASP A 177 -21.11 -12.34 -9.85
CA ASP A 177 -22.37 -12.57 -9.13
C ASP A 177 -22.31 -12.12 -7.65
N ARG A 178 -21.25 -11.42 -7.25
CA ARG A 178 -20.99 -10.94 -5.88
C ARG A 178 -20.86 -12.05 -4.83
N SER A 179 -20.59 -13.29 -5.24
CA SER A 179 -20.01 -14.31 -4.35
C SER A 179 -18.49 -14.31 -4.40
N MET A 180 -17.89 -15.13 -3.55
CA MET A 180 -16.44 -15.29 -3.47
C MET A 180 -16.05 -16.76 -3.37
N VAL A 181 -14.82 -17.04 -3.78
CA VAL A 181 -14.15 -18.33 -3.60
C VAL A 181 -12.75 -18.07 -3.05
N ALA A 182 -12.21 -19.02 -2.29
CA ALA A 182 -10.85 -18.93 -1.77
C ALA A 182 -10.11 -20.25 -1.95
N TRP A 183 -8.79 -20.19 -2.00
CA TRP A 183 -7.91 -21.36 -2.07
C TRP A 183 -6.53 -21.04 -1.48
N GLY A 184 -5.74 -22.08 -1.23
CA GLY A 184 -4.43 -21.99 -0.57
C GLY A 184 -4.49 -22.56 0.84
N ASN A 185 -3.68 -22.04 1.76
CA ASN A 185 -3.62 -22.57 3.12
C ASN A 185 -4.89 -22.23 3.93
N ASP A 186 -5.57 -23.26 4.44
CA ASP A 186 -6.78 -23.14 5.27
C ASP A 186 -6.58 -22.20 6.47
N ARG A 187 -5.42 -22.26 7.13
CA ARG A 187 -5.11 -21.39 8.30
C ARG A 187 -5.02 -19.91 7.94
N TYR A 188 -4.84 -19.60 6.66
CA TYR A 188 -4.69 -18.25 6.13
C TYR A 188 -5.91 -17.81 5.31
N GLY A 189 -7.03 -18.53 5.44
CA GLY A 189 -8.29 -18.20 4.74
C GLY A 189 -8.44 -18.88 3.38
N GLY A 190 -7.66 -19.92 3.09
CA GLY A 190 -7.81 -20.75 1.88
C GLY A 190 -9.13 -21.52 1.80
N GLN A 191 -9.88 -21.58 2.90
CA GLN A 191 -11.26 -22.09 2.93
C GLN A 191 -12.19 -21.04 3.50
N ILE A 192 -13.32 -20.84 2.81
CA ILE A 192 -14.39 -19.95 3.26
C ILE A 192 -15.37 -20.76 4.12
N PRO A 193 -15.70 -20.32 5.35
CA PRO A 193 -16.76 -20.93 6.15
C PRO A 193 -18.09 -21.01 5.39
N PRO A 194 -18.88 -22.11 5.51
CA PRO A 194 -20.12 -22.29 4.74
C PRO A 194 -21.10 -21.12 4.84
N GLU A 195 -21.20 -20.51 6.02
CA GLU A 195 -22.09 -19.37 6.27
C GLU A 195 -21.69 -18.09 5.51
N ILE A 196 -20.40 -17.96 5.17
CA ILE A 196 -19.85 -16.87 4.36
C ILE A 196 -19.89 -17.24 2.86
N ALA A 197 -19.65 -18.51 2.52
CA ALA A 197 -19.60 -19.00 1.15
C ALA A 197 -20.94 -18.84 0.39
N GLN A 198 -22.07 -18.82 1.11
CA GLN A 198 -23.40 -18.61 0.55
C GLN A 198 -23.73 -17.14 0.21
N LEU A 199 -22.89 -16.18 0.60
CA LEU A 199 -23.16 -14.76 0.39
C LEU A 199 -23.05 -14.37 -1.09
N LYS A 200 -23.95 -13.48 -1.52
CA LYS A 200 -24.11 -13.00 -2.91
C LYS A 200 -24.19 -11.48 -2.99
N ASP A 201 -23.69 -10.80 -1.97
CA ASP A 201 -23.73 -9.35 -1.83
C ASP A 201 -22.36 -8.76 -1.53
N ILE A 202 -21.27 -9.47 -1.84
CA ILE A 202 -19.92 -8.98 -1.63
C ILE A 202 -19.59 -7.88 -2.63
N VAL A 203 -19.06 -6.77 -2.13
CA VAL A 203 -18.66 -5.59 -2.89
C VAL A 203 -17.16 -5.50 -3.05
N SER A 204 -16.39 -5.81 -2.00
CA SER A 204 -14.94 -5.74 -2.03
C SER A 204 -14.29 -6.67 -1.02
N LEU A 205 -13.05 -7.06 -1.30
CA LEU A 205 -12.21 -7.87 -0.44
C LEU A 205 -11.04 -7.03 0.10
N SER A 206 -10.63 -7.31 1.33
CA SER A 206 -9.41 -6.80 1.97
C SER A 206 -8.75 -7.95 2.72
N SER A 207 -7.46 -7.85 2.99
CA SER A 207 -6.71 -8.93 3.62
C SER A 207 -5.57 -8.41 4.48
N ILE A 208 -5.20 -9.23 5.47
CA ILE A 208 -3.99 -9.10 6.28
C ILE A 208 -3.22 -10.41 6.20
N LEU A 209 -2.16 -10.56 7.00
CA LEU A 209 -1.29 -11.72 6.93
C LEU A 209 -2.07 -13.04 6.99
N GLU A 210 -3.03 -13.19 7.90
CA GLU A 210 -3.76 -14.47 8.11
C GLU A 210 -5.26 -14.45 7.80
N TYR A 211 -5.84 -13.27 7.57
CA TYR A 211 -7.29 -13.10 7.49
C TYR A 211 -7.71 -12.32 6.27
N PHE A 212 -8.88 -12.68 5.74
CA PHE A 212 -9.62 -11.87 4.79
C PHE A 212 -10.78 -11.16 5.47
N ALA A 213 -11.17 -10.02 4.92
CA ALA A 213 -12.39 -9.30 5.25
C ALA A 213 -13.12 -8.96 3.96
N ALA A 214 -14.43 -9.23 3.91
CA ALA A 214 -15.28 -8.90 2.78
C ALA A 214 -16.34 -7.87 3.19
N LEU A 215 -16.39 -6.75 2.47
CA LEU A 215 -17.44 -5.74 2.60
C LEU A 215 -18.65 -6.16 1.78
N ARG A 216 -19.82 -6.13 2.42
CA ARG A 216 -21.11 -6.47 1.83
C ARG A 216 -21.85 -5.20 1.35
N ALA A 217 -22.81 -5.38 0.46
CA ALA A 217 -23.61 -4.29 -0.10
C ALA A 217 -24.48 -3.60 0.97
N ASP A 218 -24.82 -4.32 2.03
CA ASP A 218 -25.48 -3.79 3.22
C ASP A 218 -24.52 -3.09 4.20
N ARG A 219 -23.26 -2.86 3.78
CA ARG A 219 -22.16 -2.24 4.53
C ARG A 219 -21.75 -2.99 5.80
N SER A 220 -22.14 -4.26 5.95
CA SER A 220 -21.52 -5.14 6.92
C SER A 220 -20.25 -5.79 6.41
N VAL A 221 -19.44 -6.30 7.34
CA VAL A 221 -18.21 -7.01 7.04
C VAL A 221 -18.28 -8.43 7.59
N VAL A 222 -17.80 -9.37 6.79
CA VAL A 222 -17.53 -10.75 7.21
C VAL A 222 -16.03 -11.01 7.12
N ILE A 223 -15.51 -11.81 8.03
CA ILE A 223 -14.07 -12.07 8.17
C ILE A 223 -13.89 -13.58 8.20
N TRP A 224 -12.81 -14.08 7.61
CA TRP A 224 -12.42 -15.48 7.75
C TRP A 224 -10.89 -15.64 7.64
N GLY A 225 -10.40 -16.84 7.91
CA GLY A 225 -8.97 -17.12 8.09
C GLY A 225 -8.57 -17.15 9.57
N GLY A 226 -7.27 -17.28 9.82
CA GLY A 226 -6.69 -17.50 11.14
C GLY A 226 -6.92 -18.92 11.70
N ALA A 227 -5.96 -19.42 12.49
CA ALA A 227 -6.14 -20.67 13.21
C ALA A 227 -7.17 -20.49 14.34
N GLY A 228 -8.37 -21.05 14.14
CA GLY A 228 -9.42 -21.06 15.16
C GLY A 228 -10.38 -19.88 15.09
N TYR A 229 -11.00 -19.68 13.91
CA TYR A 229 -12.12 -18.76 13.68
C TYR A 229 -12.92 -18.49 14.95
N ARG A 230 -12.71 -17.30 15.54
CA ARG A 230 -13.60 -16.74 16.54
C ARG A 230 -14.40 -15.67 15.80
N PRO A 231 -15.68 -15.89 15.48
CA PRO A 231 -16.52 -14.81 15.03
C PRO A 231 -16.43 -13.71 16.07
N ILE A 232 -16.05 -12.50 15.65
CA ILE A 232 -15.98 -11.33 16.53
C ILE A 232 -17.35 -10.66 16.41
N PRO A 233 -18.30 -10.95 17.32
CA PRO A 233 -19.72 -10.72 17.07
C PRO A 233 -20.07 -9.23 17.00
N GLU A 234 -19.26 -8.36 17.60
CA GLU A 234 -19.50 -6.91 17.54
C GLU A 234 -19.30 -6.31 16.15
N VAL A 235 -18.43 -6.89 15.30
CA VAL A 235 -18.11 -6.33 13.97
C VAL A 235 -19.07 -6.82 12.90
N THR A 236 -19.55 -8.07 13.01
CA THR A 236 -20.48 -8.66 12.03
C THR A 236 -21.86 -7.99 12.04
N GLN A 237 -22.18 -7.22 13.09
CA GLN A 237 -23.43 -6.46 13.23
C GLN A 237 -23.35 -5.03 12.68
N LEU A 238 -22.15 -4.51 12.39
CA LEU A 238 -21.99 -3.16 11.86
C LEU A 238 -22.50 -3.09 10.41
N LYS A 239 -23.20 -2.00 10.06
CA LYS A 239 -23.85 -1.79 8.73
C LYS A 239 -23.45 -0.46 8.11
N ASP A 240 -22.31 0.07 8.51
CA ASP A 240 -21.88 1.41 8.14
C ASP A 240 -20.36 1.51 7.96
N ILE A 241 -19.67 0.39 7.73
CA ILE A 241 -18.22 0.39 7.47
C ILE A 241 -17.94 1.04 6.10
N THR A 242 -17.02 2.01 6.07
CA THR A 242 -16.58 2.73 4.87
C THR A 242 -15.18 2.33 4.41
N SER A 243 -14.28 2.01 5.34
CA SER A 243 -12.93 1.56 5.01
C SER A 243 -12.35 0.64 6.08
N LEU A 244 -11.33 -0.14 5.71
CA LEU A 244 -10.63 -1.10 6.55
C LEU A 244 -9.14 -0.74 6.61
N SER A 245 -8.54 -0.87 7.79
CA SER A 245 -7.11 -0.72 8.07
C SER A 245 -6.63 -1.88 8.93
N SER A 246 -5.35 -2.19 8.88
CA SER A 246 -4.83 -3.40 9.52
C SER A 246 -3.41 -3.27 10.05
N THR A 247 -3.14 -3.93 11.17
CA THR A 247 -1.78 -4.25 11.64
C THR A 247 -1.44 -5.70 11.27
N GLY A 248 -0.27 -6.18 11.70
CA GLY A 248 0.10 -7.59 11.55
C GLY A 248 -0.82 -8.57 12.30
N GLN A 249 -1.61 -8.10 13.27
CA GLN A 249 -2.42 -8.95 14.15
C GLN A 249 -3.87 -8.50 14.33
N THR A 250 -4.24 -7.32 13.84
CA THR A 250 -5.52 -6.68 14.15
C THR A 250 -6.06 -5.91 12.95
N PHE A 251 -7.35 -5.61 12.99
CA PHE A 251 -7.99 -4.73 12.02
C PHE A 251 -8.75 -3.61 12.72
N ALA A 252 -8.94 -2.53 11.99
CA ALA A 252 -9.80 -1.42 12.33
C ALA A 252 -10.68 -1.05 11.13
N ALA A 253 -11.96 -0.80 11.36
CA ALA A 253 -12.90 -0.28 10.37
C ALA A 253 -13.23 1.17 10.68
N LEU A 254 -13.14 2.05 9.68
CA LEU A 254 -13.73 3.39 9.75
C LEU A 254 -15.19 3.31 9.32
N ARG A 255 -16.09 3.79 10.17
CA ARG A 255 -17.53 3.81 9.93
C ARG A 255 -17.95 5.13 9.29
N ALA A 256 -19.14 5.15 8.67
CA ALA A 256 -19.68 6.31 7.96
C ALA A 256 -19.99 7.48 8.91
N ASP A 257 -20.24 7.18 10.17
CA ASP A 257 -20.36 8.14 11.27
C ASP A 257 -19.00 8.65 11.79
N ARG A 258 -17.89 8.29 11.12
CA ARG A 258 -16.50 8.61 11.49
C ARG A 258 -16.05 8.04 12.83
N SER A 259 -16.74 7.04 13.37
CA SER A 259 -16.25 6.22 14.47
C SER A 259 -15.40 5.05 13.97
N VAL A 260 -14.70 4.38 14.88
CA VAL A 260 -13.84 3.23 14.54
C VAL A 260 -14.27 2.00 15.32
N ALA A 261 -14.38 0.87 14.62
CA ALA A 261 -14.51 -0.44 15.22
C ALA A 261 -13.20 -1.20 15.08
N VAL A 262 -12.73 -1.88 16.12
CA VAL A 262 -11.43 -2.58 16.13
C VAL A 262 -11.65 -4.02 16.55
N TRP A 263 -10.91 -4.94 15.95
CA TRP A 263 -10.93 -6.33 16.33
C TRP A 263 -9.55 -6.98 16.31
N GLY A 264 -9.36 -7.96 17.20
CA GLY A 264 -8.05 -8.54 17.51
C GLY A 264 -7.29 -7.82 18.63
N ASN A 265 -7.75 -6.65 19.09
CA ASN A 265 -7.22 -5.96 20.28
C ASN A 265 -8.31 -5.04 20.89
N ILE A 266 -8.09 -4.58 22.12
CA ILE A 266 -9.00 -3.70 22.86
C ILE A 266 -8.82 -2.25 22.37
N ILE A 267 -9.92 -1.62 21.99
CA ILE A 267 -9.96 -0.16 21.76
C ILE A 267 -10.19 0.56 23.11
N PRO A 268 -9.39 1.58 23.46
CA PRO A 268 -9.64 2.37 24.66
C PRO A 268 -11.02 3.06 24.63
N PRO A 269 -11.78 3.09 25.74
CA PRO A 269 -13.14 3.65 25.77
C PRO A 269 -13.24 5.10 25.30
N GLU A 270 -12.20 5.89 25.52
CA GLU A 270 -12.10 7.29 25.06
C GLU A 270 -12.02 7.40 23.54
N ILE A 271 -11.37 6.45 22.87
CA ILE A 271 -11.28 6.41 21.40
C ILE A 271 -12.55 5.80 20.80
N ALA A 272 -13.13 4.80 21.47
CA ALA A 272 -14.38 4.17 21.04
C ALA A 272 -15.58 5.14 20.96
N LYS A 273 -15.51 6.27 21.67
CA LYS A 273 -16.54 7.33 21.67
C LYS A 273 -16.33 8.39 20.58
N LEU A 274 -15.20 8.38 19.89
CA LEU A 274 -14.91 9.36 18.84
C LEU A 274 -15.76 9.09 17.60
N ASN A 275 -16.22 10.18 16.97
CA ASN A 275 -17.02 10.18 15.75
C ASN A 275 -16.50 11.23 14.75
N ASP A 276 -15.20 11.51 14.81
CA ASP A 276 -14.53 12.51 14.00
C ASP A 276 -13.23 11.99 13.38
N ILE A 277 -13.03 10.67 13.34
CA ILE A 277 -11.86 10.05 12.71
C ILE A 277 -11.95 10.20 11.18
N VAL A 278 -10.86 10.66 10.58
CA VAL A 278 -10.72 10.92 9.14
C VAL A 278 -9.87 9.87 8.45
N SER A 279 -8.80 9.41 9.09
CA SER A 279 -7.92 8.38 8.51
C SER A 279 -7.20 7.57 9.58
N LEU A 280 -6.82 6.35 9.22
CA LEU A 280 -6.06 5.42 10.05
C LEU A 280 -4.70 5.11 9.41
N SER A 281 -3.68 4.97 10.26
CA SER A 281 -2.35 4.43 9.92
C SER A 281 -2.01 3.35 10.93
N SER A 282 -1.20 2.36 10.54
CA SER A 282 -0.90 1.19 11.37
C SER A 282 0.58 0.81 11.34
N THR A 283 1.09 0.38 12.49
CA THR A 283 2.35 -0.36 12.63
C THR A 283 2.04 -1.86 12.79
N ASN A 284 3.02 -2.69 13.15
CA ASN A 284 2.73 -4.10 13.49
C ASN A 284 1.89 -4.27 14.76
N GLN A 285 1.89 -3.26 15.66
CA GLN A 285 1.36 -3.42 17.01
C GLN A 285 0.38 -2.30 17.43
N ALA A 286 0.32 -1.20 16.68
CA ALA A 286 -0.45 -0.02 17.04
C ALA A 286 -1.15 0.62 15.83
N PHE A 287 -2.18 1.40 16.11
CA PHE A 287 -2.87 2.28 15.19
C PHE A 287 -2.68 3.74 15.62
N ALA A 288 -2.68 4.62 14.64
CA ALA A 288 -2.81 6.06 14.80
C ALA A 288 -3.99 6.53 13.96
N ALA A 289 -4.89 7.31 14.57
CA ALA A 289 -6.03 7.92 13.90
C ALA A 289 -5.88 9.44 13.84
N LEU A 290 -6.03 9.99 12.64
CA LEU A 290 -6.16 11.43 12.42
C LEU A 290 -7.62 11.83 12.57
N ARG A 291 -7.88 12.83 13.40
CA ARG A 291 -9.20 13.39 13.65
C ARG A 291 -9.49 14.61 12.77
N ALA A 292 -10.76 14.97 12.63
CA ALA A 292 -11.20 16.10 11.82
C ALA A 292 -10.72 17.45 12.37
N ASP A 293 -10.46 17.52 13.67
CA ASP A 293 -9.82 18.66 14.35
C ASP A 293 -8.29 18.68 14.17
N ARG A 294 -7.73 17.81 13.32
CA ARG A 294 -6.29 17.64 13.05
C ARG A 294 -5.46 17.21 14.25
N SER A 295 -6.08 16.70 15.30
CA SER A 295 -5.39 15.97 16.37
C SER A 295 -5.20 14.49 16.03
N VAL A 296 -4.36 13.80 16.79
CA VAL A 296 -4.08 12.37 16.60
C VAL A 296 -4.30 11.62 17.90
N VAL A 297 -4.91 10.44 17.80
CA VAL A 297 -5.01 9.47 18.90
C VAL A 297 -4.38 8.15 18.48
N THR A 298 -3.80 7.43 19.43
CA THR A 298 -3.13 6.14 19.17
C THR A 298 -3.63 5.06 20.14
N TRP A 299 -3.67 3.82 19.68
CA TRP A 299 -3.96 2.65 20.50
C TRP A 299 -3.27 1.41 19.95
N GLY A 300 -3.19 0.34 20.74
CA GLY A 300 -2.51 -0.87 20.33
C GLY A 300 -2.06 -1.69 21.53
N ILE A 301 -1.17 -2.65 21.28
CA ILE A 301 -0.51 -3.39 22.36
C ILE A 301 0.23 -2.37 23.26
N PRO A 302 0.15 -2.46 24.60
CA PRO A 302 0.74 -1.48 25.53
C PRO A 302 2.29 -1.46 25.53
N ASP A 303 2.89 -1.07 24.41
CA ASP A 303 4.31 -0.76 24.24
C ASP A 303 4.46 0.76 23.93
N HIS A 304 5.69 1.27 23.81
CA HIS A 304 5.92 2.70 23.60
C HIS A 304 5.37 3.26 22.28
N THR A 305 5.12 2.43 21.26
CA THR A 305 4.60 2.85 19.94
C THR A 305 3.11 3.17 19.92
N SER A 306 2.33 2.54 20.81
CA SER A 306 0.90 2.82 20.94
C SER A 306 0.62 4.06 21.80
N ARG A 307 1.65 4.60 22.48
CA ARG A 307 1.56 5.82 23.28
C ARG A 307 2.08 7.02 22.48
N ILE A 308 1.16 7.86 22.05
CA ILE A 308 1.49 9.18 21.51
C ILE A 308 2.16 10.04 22.60
N PRO A 309 3.33 10.66 22.32
CA PRO A 309 3.97 11.59 23.24
C PRO A 309 3.04 12.78 23.60
N PRO A 310 3.01 13.27 24.85
CA PRO A 310 2.07 14.32 25.28
C PRO A 310 2.15 15.62 24.48
N ASP A 311 3.36 16.01 24.06
CA ASP A 311 3.64 17.15 23.21
C ASP A 311 3.05 16.99 21.81
N ILE A 312 3.03 15.76 21.27
CA ILE A 312 2.39 15.45 19.98
C ILE A 312 0.87 15.33 20.16
N ALA A 313 0.40 14.77 21.28
CA ALA A 313 -1.02 14.59 21.58
C ALA A 313 -1.81 15.90 21.68
N GLN A 314 -1.12 17.01 21.98
CA GLN A 314 -1.71 18.35 22.07
C GLN A 314 -1.81 19.08 20.72
N LEU A 315 -1.20 18.53 19.65
CA LEU A 315 -1.21 19.16 18.34
C LEU A 315 -2.59 19.09 17.68
N GLN A 316 -2.95 20.16 16.97
CA GLN A 316 -4.19 20.30 16.19
C GLN A 316 -3.90 20.77 14.77
N ASP A 317 -2.73 20.44 14.26
CA ASP A 317 -2.27 20.83 12.93
C ASP A 317 -1.69 19.67 12.13
N ILE A 318 -1.99 18.41 12.51
CA ILE A 318 -1.60 17.24 11.73
C ILE A 318 -2.40 17.17 10.41
N VAL A 319 -1.70 16.93 9.31
CA VAL A 319 -2.26 16.86 7.95
C VAL A 319 -2.24 15.44 7.41
N SER A 320 -1.21 14.66 7.70
CA SER A 320 -1.12 13.27 7.24
C SER A 320 -0.27 12.41 8.17
N LEU A 321 -0.56 11.11 8.19
CA LEU A 321 0.18 10.09 8.92
C LEU A 321 0.90 9.15 7.95
N SER A 322 2.08 8.66 8.35
CA SER A 322 2.84 7.60 7.71
C SER A 322 3.36 6.66 8.79
N SER A 323 3.46 5.36 8.49
CA SER A 323 3.93 4.37 9.46
C SER A 323 4.91 3.37 8.87
N THR A 324 5.87 2.94 9.68
CA THR A 324 6.70 1.75 9.47
C THR A 324 6.16 0.60 10.33
N VAL A 325 6.86 -0.52 10.41
CA VAL A 325 6.45 -1.61 11.32
C VAL A 325 6.60 -1.25 12.80
N TYR A 326 7.39 -0.22 13.14
CA TYR A 326 7.72 0.16 14.52
C TYR A 326 7.55 1.65 14.86
N ALA A 327 7.23 2.53 13.90
CA ALA A 327 7.19 3.96 14.15
C ALA A 327 6.12 4.67 13.33
N PHE A 328 5.76 5.86 13.78
CA PHE A 328 4.87 6.77 13.10
C PHE A 328 5.58 8.10 12.83
N ALA A 329 5.27 8.70 11.69
CA ALA A 329 5.62 10.07 11.36
C ALA A 329 4.35 10.82 10.93
N ALA A 330 4.23 12.08 11.35
CA ALA A 330 3.12 12.92 10.97
C ALA A 330 3.61 14.23 10.36
N LEU A 331 3.01 14.62 9.25
CA LEU A 331 3.23 15.92 8.61
C LEU A 331 2.29 16.94 9.23
N ARG A 332 2.83 18.08 9.64
CA ARG A 332 2.09 19.21 10.19
C ARG A 332 1.77 20.24 9.10
N ALA A 333 0.75 21.05 9.33
CA ALA A 333 0.29 22.09 8.39
C ALA A 333 1.35 23.18 8.17
N ASN A 334 2.22 23.40 9.15
CA ASN A 334 3.39 24.26 9.06
C ASN A 334 4.57 23.63 8.29
N ARG A 335 4.36 22.48 7.63
CA ARG A 335 5.36 21.73 6.87
C ARG A 335 6.53 21.17 7.69
N SER A 336 6.38 21.05 9.01
CA SER A 336 7.31 20.30 9.86
C SER A 336 6.83 18.86 10.07
N ILE A 337 7.72 18.00 10.59
CA ILE A 337 7.39 16.60 10.92
C ILE A 337 7.43 16.42 12.42
N VAL A 338 6.53 15.58 12.94
CA VAL A 338 6.65 14.99 14.27
C VAL A 338 6.72 13.47 14.14
N PHE A 339 7.41 12.83 15.08
CA PHE A 339 7.81 11.43 14.97
C PHE A 339 7.79 10.76 16.34
N TRP A 340 7.31 9.52 16.39
CA TRP A 340 7.34 8.71 17.61
C TRP A 340 7.50 7.22 17.28
N GLU A 341 8.23 6.50 18.12
CA GLU A 341 8.71 5.13 17.86
C GLU A 341 8.81 4.27 19.12
N ASP A 342 9.10 2.97 18.93
CA ASP A 342 9.52 2.09 20.03
C ASP A 342 10.99 2.34 20.37
N SER A 343 11.25 3.10 21.43
CA SER A 343 12.63 3.44 21.83
C SER A 343 13.49 2.23 22.20
N ASN A 344 12.89 1.04 22.45
CA ASN A 344 13.60 -0.14 22.91
C ASN A 344 13.94 -1.16 21.81
N LYS A 345 13.33 -1.05 20.62
CA LYS A 345 13.50 -2.06 19.57
C LYS A 345 14.45 -1.64 18.45
N ASP A 346 14.55 -0.35 18.14
CA ASP A 346 15.30 0.06 16.94
C ASP A 346 15.79 1.53 16.93
N LYS A 347 17.01 1.76 17.43
CA LYS A 347 17.61 3.10 17.45
C LYS A 347 17.87 3.70 16.05
N GLN A 348 17.83 2.90 14.99
CA GLN A 348 18.08 3.40 13.63
C GLN A 348 16.88 4.15 13.04
N LEU A 349 15.67 3.95 13.58
CA LEU A 349 14.47 4.65 13.15
C LEU A 349 14.40 6.11 13.62
N ARG A 350 15.24 6.49 14.58
CA ARG A 350 15.25 7.84 15.15
C ARG A 350 15.48 8.89 14.07
N ILE A 351 14.58 9.86 14.02
CA ILE A 351 14.73 11.01 13.11
C ILE A 351 15.99 11.83 13.47
N PRO A 352 16.89 12.10 12.50
CA PRO A 352 18.04 12.99 12.70
C PRO A 352 17.58 14.41 13.07
N TYR A 353 18.38 15.10 13.88
CA TYR A 353 18.05 16.45 14.35
C TYR A 353 17.87 17.43 13.18
N GLU A 354 18.72 17.33 12.17
CA GLU A 354 18.69 18.18 10.99
C GLU A 354 17.39 18.02 10.20
N ILE A 355 16.87 16.79 10.12
CA ILE A 355 15.59 16.49 9.47
C ILE A 355 14.41 16.96 10.33
N SER A 356 14.50 16.81 11.65
CA SER A 356 13.43 17.22 12.57
C SER A 356 13.22 18.73 12.64
N GLN A 357 14.25 19.53 12.27
CA GLN A 357 14.14 20.99 12.19
C GLN A 357 13.57 21.51 10.85
N LEU A 358 13.35 20.64 9.86
CA LEU A 358 12.83 21.08 8.55
C LEU A 358 11.39 21.59 8.67
N GLN A 359 11.10 22.65 7.91
CA GLN A 359 9.77 23.30 7.83
C GLN A 359 9.31 23.48 6.37
N ASP A 360 9.87 22.66 5.47
CA ASP A 360 9.56 22.70 4.05
C ASP A 360 9.10 21.35 3.50
N ILE A 361 8.61 20.46 4.37
CA ILE A 361 8.14 19.13 3.98
C ILE A 361 6.77 19.21 3.32
N VAL A 362 6.63 18.51 2.20
CA VAL A 362 5.41 18.48 1.36
C VAL A 362 4.71 17.14 1.46
N SER A 363 5.45 16.03 1.53
CA SER A 363 4.84 14.70 1.63
C SER A 363 5.77 13.70 2.31
N LEU A 364 5.17 12.68 2.95
CA LEU A 364 5.86 11.56 3.57
C LEU A 364 5.60 10.25 2.80
N SER A 365 6.58 9.36 2.84
CA SER A 365 6.48 7.98 2.37
C SER A 365 7.21 7.09 3.37
N SER A 366 6.73 5.86 3.57
CA SER A 366 7.41 4.89 4.44
C SER A 366 7.56 3.52 3.77
N THR A 367 8.67 2.87 4.08
CA THR A 367 8.89 1.42 3.86
C THR A 367 8.61 0.68 5.18
N LEU A 368 8.96 -0.60 5.27
CA LEU A 368 8.83 -1.35 6.53
C LEU A 368 9.73 -0.78 7.64
N TYR A 369 10.89 -0.18 7.30
CA TYR A 369 11.90 0.24 8.29
C TYR A 369 12.55 1.61 7.98
N ALA A 370 11.97 2.40 7.10
CA ALA A 370 12.47 3.75 6.80
C ALA A 370 11.36 4.70 6.39
N PHE A 371 11.68 5.98 6.44
CA PHE A 371 10.84 7.07 5.95
C PHE A 371 11.62 7.91 4.94
N ALA A 372 10.90 8.49 3.99
CA ALA A 372 11.39 9.49 3.08
C ALA A 372 10.41 10.66 3.02
N ALA A 373 10.95 11.88 2.96
CA ALA A 373 10.19 13.11 2.90
C ALA A 373 10.59 13.95 1.68
N LEU A 374 9.58 14.39 0.94
CA LEU A 374 9.75 15.33 -0.17
C LEU A 374 9.71 16.75 0.39
N ARG A 375 10.69 17.56 0.03
CA ARG A 375 10.79 18.97 0.39
C ARG A 375 10.25 19.87 -0.72
N ALA A 376 9.79 21.06 -0.36
CA ALA A 376 9.20 22.04 -1.28
C ALA A 376 10.20 22.55 -2.34
N ASN A 377 11.50 22.43 -2.07
CA ASN A 377 12.57 22.73 -3.03
C ASN A 377 12.88 21.58 -4.00
N GLY A 378 12.04 20.53 -4.04
CA GLY A 378 12.20 19.36 -4.92
C GLY A 378 13.33 18.41 -4.53
N SER A 379 13.91 18.54 -3.33
CA SER A 379 14.84 17.53 -2.79
C SER A 379 14.17 16.55 -1.84
N VAL A 380 14.87 15.46 -1.55
CA VAL A 380 14.39 14.41 -0.66
C VAL A 380 15.37 14.20 0.49
N VAL A 381 14.81 13.92 1.66
CA VAL A 381 15.54 13.43 2.82
C VAL A 381 14.94 12.10 3.25
N ALA A 382 15.75 11.20 3.80
CA ALA A 382 15.30 9.93 4.33
C ALA A 382 15.98 9.64 5.67
N TRP A 383 15.33 8.81 6.47
CA TRP A 383 15.85 8.32 7.74
C TRP A 383 15.29 6.92 8.05
N GLY A 384 15.91 6.23 9.00
CA GLY A 384 15.65 4.82 9.26
C GLY A 384 16.77 3.91 8.77
N HIS A 385 16.45 2.64 8.55
CA HIS A 385 17.42 1.65 8.10
C HIS A 385 17.93 1.96 6.69
N GLY A 386 19.25 2.07 6.54
CA GLY A 386 19.88 2.36 5.24
C GLY A 386 19.47 1.37 4.15
N GLN A 387 19.51 0.07 4.44
CA GLN A 387 19.10 -1.00 3.50
C GLN A 387 17.62 -0.95 3.11
N HIS A 388 16.79 -0.24 3.89
CA HIS A 388 15.36 -0.06 3.63
C HIS A 388 15.04 1.33 3.05
N GLY A 389 16.07 2.06 2.60
CA GLY A 389 15.93 3.38 1.99
C GLY A 389 16.08 4.55 2.96
N GLY A 390 16.51 4.32 4.21
CA GLY A 390 16.76 5.36 5.21
C GLY A 390 17.99 6.23 4.91
N TYR A 391 18.78 5.89 3.90
CA TYR A 391 19.89 6.67 3.40
C TYR A 391 19.61 7.10 1.96
N VAL A 392 19.63 8.41 1.68
CA VAL A 392 19.50 8.94 0.32
C VAL A 392 20.89 8.94 -0.34
N PRO A 393 21.10 8.23 -1.47
CA PRO A 393 22.36 8.24 -2.20
C PRO A 393 22.78 9.66 -2.60
N PRO A 394 24.09 9.99 -2.64
CA PRO A 394 24.57 11.34 -2.96
C PRO A 394 24.05 11.90 -4.29
N GLU A 395 23.87 11.05 -5.29
CA GLU A 395 23.36 11.45 -6.60
C GLU A 395 21.88 11.87 -6.54
N ILE A 396 21.06 11.15 -5.77
CA ILE A 396 19.67 11.54 -5.51
C ILE A 396 19.60 12.77 -4.59
N ALA A 397 20.50 12.87 -3.61
CA ALA A 397 20.53 13.99 -2.65
C ALA A 397 20.82 15.35 -3.32
N LYS A 398 21.48 15.36 -4.48
CA LYS A 398 21.74 16.56 -5.29
C LYS A 398 20.51 17.02 -6.08
N LEU A 399 19.52 16.15 -6.30
CA LEU A 399 18.34 16.47 -7.11
C LEU A 399 17.45 17.52 -6.42
N LYS A 400 16.88 18.40 -7.26
CA LYS A 400 15.97 19.49 -6.89
C LYS A 400 14.69 19.52 -7.72
N ASP A 401 14.47 18.46 -8.48
CA ASP A 401 13.37 18.32 -9.44
C ASP A 401 12.51 17.09 -9.12
N ILE A 402 12.54 16.58 -7.90
CA ILE A 402 11.66 15.49 -7.48
C ILE A 402 10.26 16.05 -7.21
N VAL A 403 9.24 15.40 -7.78
CA VAL A 403 7.83 15.82 -7.67
C VAL A 403 6.95 14.84 -6.90
N SER A 404 7.35 13.58 -6.78
CA SER A 404 6.59 12.60 -5.99
C SER A 404 7.46 11.45 -5.47
N LEU A 405 7.07 10.92 -4.31
CA LEU A 405 7.68 9.74 -3.69
C LEU A 405 6.71 8.56 -3.65
N ASN A 406 7.19 7.40 -4.08
CA ASN A 406 6.55 6.11 -3.89
C ASN A 406 7.45 5.21 -3.04
N SER A 407 6.84 4.27 -2.33
CA SER A 407 7.56 3.29 -1.52
C SER A 407 7.02 1.88 -1.74
N THR A 408 7.87 0.92 -1.42
CA THR A 408 7.56 -0.51 -1.29
C THR A 408 7.86 -0.97 0.12
N ALA A 409 7.94 -2.28 0.34
CA ALA A 409 8.32 -2.82 1.65
C ALA A 409 9.76 -2.41 2.05
N THR A 410 10.68 -2.24 1.10
CA THR A 410 12.11 -2.03 1.41
C THR A 410 12.79 -0.93 0.61
N ALA A 411 12.11 -0.30 -0.35
CA ALA A 411 12.72 0.70 -1.22
C ALA A 411 11.82 1.91 -1.46
N PHE A 412 12.44 3.00 -1.90
CA PHE A 412 11.77 4.20 -2.38
C PHE A 412 12.02 4.39 -3.87
N SER A 413 11.08 5.05 -4.53
CA SER A 413 11.31 5.67 -5.83
C SER A 413 10.83 7.11 -5.84
N ALA A 414 11.52 7.93 -6.61
CA ALA A 414 11.22 9.32 -6.86
C ALA A 414 10.94 9.53 -8.35
N LEU A 415 9.86 10.26 -8.64
CA LEU A 415 9.56 10.77 -9.98
C LEU A 415 10.13 12.18 -10.08
N ARG A 416 10.85 12.46 -11.17
CA ARG A 416 11.39 13.78 -11.50
C ARG A 416 10.45 14.57 -12.41
N VAL A 417 10.61 15.89 -12.46
CA VAL A 417 9.83 16.80 -13.35
C VAL A 417 9.90 16.35 -14.82
N ASP A 418 11.05 15.85 -15.27
CA ASP A 418 11.27 15.35 -16.63
C ASP A 418 10.64 13.97 -16.90
N GLY A 419 10.03 13.37 -15.88
CA GLY A 419 9.38 12.07 -15.91
C GLY A 419 10.33 10.89 -15.71
N ARG A 420 11.64 11.11 -15.55
CA ARG A 420 12.58 10.05 -15.17
C ARG A 420 12.33 9.58 -13.75
N ARG A 421 12.77 8.35 -13.48
CA ARG A 421 12.62 7.70 -12.17
C ARG A 421 13.98 7.30 -11.64
N VAL A 422 14.17 7.56 -10.34
CA VAL A 422 15.30 7.09 -9.55
C VAL A 422 14.76 6.37 -8.32
N GLY A 423 15.51 5.42 -7.80
CA GLY A 423 15.16 4.63 -6.64
C GLY A 423 16.38 4.28 -5.80
N TRP A 424 16.13 3.94 -4.55
CA TRP A 424 17.15 3.58 -3.57
C TRP A 424 16.55 2.75 -2.43
N GLY A 425 17.41 2.19 -1.60
CA GLY A 425 17.03 1.19 -0.59
C GLY A 425 17.03 -0.21 -1.20
N GLY A 426 16.25 -1.14 -0.66
CA GLY A 426 16.07 -2.45 -1.29
C GLY A 426 17.23 -3.43 -1.16
N GLY A 427 18.13 -3.22 -0.20
CA GLY A 427 19.28 -4.10 0.08
C GLY A 427 20.66 -3.45 -0.09
N ASP A 428 20.75 -2.27 -0.71
CA ASP A 428 21.99 -1.49 -0.82
C ASP A 428 21.78 0.02 -0.56
N LEU A 429 22.86 0.80 -0.69
CA LEU A 429 22.91 2.25 -0.45
C LEU A 429 23.13 3.04 -1.74
N LEU A 430 22.91 2.41 -2.91
CA LEU A 430 23.21 2.98 -4.21
C LEU A 430 21.96 3.63 -4.83
N GLU A 431 22.18 4.50 -5.81
CA GLU A 431 21.13 4.96 -6.71
C GLU A 431 20.86 3.89 -7.78
N HIS A 432 19.59 3.71 -8.12
CA HIS A 432 19.14 2.90 -9.25
C HIS A 432 18.15 3.70 -10.10
N GLY A 433 18.35 3.83 -11.41
CA GLY A 433 17.43 4.62 -12.23
C GLY A 433 17.82 4.75 -13.69
N GLU A 434 17.08 5.62 -14.40
CA GLU A 434 17.39 6.01 -15.78
C GLU A 434 18.63 6.94 -15.78
N TYR A 435 19.82 6.36 -16.03
CA TYR A 435 21.04 7.13 -16.28
C TYR A 435 20.92 7.96 -17.57
N ASN A 436 21.58 9.13 -17.60
CA ASN A 436 21.76 9.93 -18.82
C ASN A 436 22.59 9.17 -19.88
#